data_AF-X8BEA1-F1
#
_entry.id   AF-X8BEA1-F1
#
_cell.length_a   1.000
_cell.length_b   1.000
_cell.length_c   1.000
_cell.angle_alpha   90.00
_cell.angle_beta   90.00
_cell.angle_gamma   90.00
#
_symmetry.space_group_name_H-M   'P 1'
#
loop_
_entity.id
_entity.type
_entity.pdbx_description
1 polymer ?
#
loop_
_entity_poly.entity_id
_entity_poly.type
_entity_poly.pdbx_seq_one_letter_code
_entity_poly.pdbx_strand_id
1 'polypeptide(L)'
;MWIDSANPAHSLTDSDSFRRALAALDLVVVVDVAFTETARHADYVLPAASQFEKWEMTFFNTEFPCNTVQLRPPVLDPLPGTLPEPEIYARLLRALGVWIPN
;
A
#
# COMPACT_ATOMS: atom_id res chain seq x y z
N MET A 1 12.27 -6.65 -1.11
CA MET A 1 11.65 -5.67 -0.21
C MET A 1 10.21 -5.44 -0.62
N TRP A 2 9.31 -5.43 0.35
CA TRP A 2 7.90 -5.07 0.18
C TRP A 2 7.70 -3.65 0.68
N ILE A 3 7.16 -2.76 -0.15
CA ILE A 3 6.91 -1.36 0.19
C ILE A 3 5.43 -1.09 -0.05
N ASP A 4 4.74 -0.63 0.98
CA ASP A 4 3.30 -0.41 0.97
C ASP A 4 3.01 1.04 1.39
N SER A 5 2.28 1.78 0.55
CA SER A 5 1.78 3.12 0.82
C SER A 5 2.87 4.10 1.29
N ALA A 6 4.06 4.00 0.68
CA ALA A 6 5.22 4.80 1.05
C ALA A 6 6.07 5.17 -0.18
N ASN A 7 6.63 6.38 -0.15
CA ASN A 7 7.51 6.89 -1.21
C ASN A 7 8.94 7.25 -0.72
N PRO A 8 9.68 6.33 -0.08
CA PRO A 8 11.00 6.58 0.49
C PRO A 8 12.08 7.00 -0.52
N ALA A 9 11.95 6.58 -1.79
CA ALA A 9 12.84 7.05 -2.85
C ALA A 9 12.67 8.54 -3.14
N HIS A 10 11.67 9.23 -2.58
CA HIS A 10 11.51 10.68 -2.63
C HIS A 10 11.56 11.32 -1.23
N SER A 11 10.92 10.71 -0.23
CA SER A 11 10.68 11.33 1.08
C SER A 11 11.82 11.19 2.10
N LEU A 12 12.75 10.24 1.90
CA LEU A 12 13.89 10.08 2.82
C LEU A 12 14.97 11.14 2.58
N THR A 13 15.53 11.66 3.67
CA THR A 13 16.61 12.66 3.66
C THR A 13 17.84 12.20 2.86
N ASP A 14 18.20 10.90 2.95
CA ASP A 14 19.23 10.26 2.12
C ASP A 14 18.59 9.29 1.11
N SER A 15 17.72 9.84 0.26
CA SER A 15 17.01 9.07 -0.77
C SER A 15 17.96 8.39 -1.76
N ASP A 16 19.16 8.94 -2.02
CA ASP A 16 20.14 8.31 -2.91
C ASP A 16 20.68 6.99 -2.37
N SER A 17 20.97 6.93 -1.06
CA SER A 17 21.35 5.67 -0.42
C SER A 17 20.22 4.65 -0.49
N PHE A 18 18.97 5.08 -0.29
CA PHE A 18 17.82 4.21 -0.41
C PHE A 18 17.64 3.66 -1.84
N ARG A 19 17.77 4.51 -2.87
CA ARG A 19 17.70 4.07 -4.28
C ARG A 19 18.78 3.04 -4.62
N ARG A 20 20.02 3.24 -4.12
CA ARG A 20 21.10 2.26 -4.29
C ARG A 20 20.78 0.93 -3.60
N ALA A 21 20.20 0.98 -2.40
CA ALA A 21 19.78 -0.23 -1.69
C ALA A 21 18.69 -0.97 -2.46
N LEU A 22 17.68 -0.27 -2.99
CA LEU A 22 16.64 -0.89 -3.82
C LEU A 22 17.23 -1.60 -5.05
N ALA A 23 18.16 -0.96 -5.75
CA ALA A 23 18.81 -1.52 -6.93
C ALA A 23 19.70 -2.76 -6.64
N ALA A 24 20.06 -2.99 -5.38
CA ALA A 24 20.88 -4.13 -4.95
C ALA A 24 20.05 -5.34 -4.48
N LEU A 25 18.72 -5.23 -4.40
CA LEU A 25 17.84 -6.31 -3.95
C LEU A 25 17.42 -7.20 -5.13
N ASP A 26 17.23 -8.49 -4.86
CA ASP A 26 16.76 -9.46 -5.86
C ASP A 26 15.28 -9.28 -6.26
N LEU A 27 14.50 -8.61 -5.40
CA LEU A 27 13.09 -8.38 -5.61
C LEU A 27 12.63 -7.16 -4.83
N VAL A 28 11.97 -6.22 -5.50
CA VAL A 28 11.28 -5.06 -4.94
C VAL A 28 9.85 -5.05 -5.45
N VAL A 29 8.90 -5.11 -4.52
CA VAL A 29 7.46 -5.03 -4.83
C VAL A 29 6.90 -3.80 -4.15
N VAL A 30 6.19 -2.97 -4.91
CA VAL A 30 5.53 -1.76 -4.43
C VAL A 30 4.02 -1.91 -4.55
N VAL A 31 3.30 -1.69 -3.45
CA VAL A 31 1.85 -1.56 -3.41
C VAL A 31 1.52 -0.10 -3.15
N ASP A 32 0.90 0.54 -4.13
CA ASP A 32 0.64 1.98 -4.09
C ASP A 32 -0.59 2.31 -4.95
N VAL A 33 -1.25 3.40 -4.58
CA VAL A 33 -2.39 3.98 -5.33
C VAL A 33 -1.92 4.79 -6.53
N ALA A 34 -0.63 5.17 -6.55
CA ALA A 34 -0.02 5.93 -7.63
C ALA A 34 1.33 5.34 -8.05
N PHE A 35 1.74 5.62 -9.29
CA PHE A 35 3.07 5.24 -9.78
C PHE A 35 4.14 6.26 -9.33
N THR A 36 4.55 6.14 -8.08
CA THR A 36 5.49 7.05 -7.39
C THR A 36 6.94 6.90 -7.83
N GLU A 37 7.83 7.79 -7.37
CA GLU A 37 9.28 7.66 -7.56
C GLU A 37 9.81 6.33 -7.03
N THR A 38 9.26 5.85 -5.91
CA THR A 38 9.63 4.54 -5.36
C THR A 38 9.14 3.40 -6.26
N ALA A 39 7.94 3.51 -6.83
CA ALA A 39 7.40 2.52 -7.78
C ALA A 39 8.26 2.38 -9.04
N ARG A 40 8.97 3.43 -9.47
CA ARG A 40 9.92 3.37 -10.62
C ARG A 40 11.14 2.49 -10.37
N HIS A 41 11.42 2.17 -9.11
CA HIS A 41 12.51 1.27 -8.71
C HIS A 41 12.03 -0.16 -8.42
N ALA A 42 10.74 -0.46 -8.60
CA ALA A 42 10.17 -1.76 -8.31
C ALA A 42 10.29 -2.73 -9.49
N ASP A 43 10.47 -4.01 -9.20
CA ASP A 43 10.32 -5.09 -10.19
C ASP A 43 8.84 -5.34 -10.50
N TYR A 44 7.99 -5.20 -9.48
CA TYR A 44 6.53 -5.31 -9.62
C TYR A 44 5.83 -4.19 -8.89
N VAL A 45 4.83 -3.60 -9.55
CA VAL A 45 3.89 -2.66 -8.95
C VAL A 45 2.51 -3.31 -8.90
N LEU A 46 1.92 -3.37 -7.71
CA LEU A 46 0.58 -3.87 -7.48
C LEU A 46 -0.34 -2.68 -7.21
N PRO A 47 -1.27 -2.34 -8.13
CA PRO A 47 -2.07 -1.12 -8.03
C PRO A 47 -3.14 -1.26 -6.94
N ALA A 48 -3.01 -0.48 -5.87
CA ALA A 48 -4.00 -0.40 -4.81
C ALA A 48 -5.14 0.54 -5.19
N ALA A 49 -6.37 0.21 -4.77
CA ALA A 49 -7.50 1.13 -4.87
C ALA A 49 -7.31 2.32 -3.91
N SER A 50 -7.70 3.52 -4.34
CA SER A 50 -7.65 4.71 -3.48
C SER A 50 -8.65 4.63 -2.33
N GLN A 51 -8.49 5.52 -1.34
CA GLN A 51 -9.39 5.61 -0.19
C GLN A 51 -10.83 5.99 -0.57
N PHE A 52 -11.04 6.53 -1.77
CA PHE A 52 -12.38 6.88 -2.28
C PHE A 52 -13.08 5.70 -2.96
N GLU A 53 -12.35 4.64 -3.27
CA GLU A 53 -12.81 3.49 -4.05
C GLU A 53 -12.99 2.22 -3.20
N LYS A 54 -12.70 2.29 -1.90
CA LYS A 54 -12.81 1.15 -0.97
C LYS A 54 -13.38 1.56 0.39
N TRP A 55 -13.78 0.58 1.18
CA TRP A 55 -14.17 0.79 2.57
C TRP A 55 -12.96 1.18 3.40
N GLU A 56 -13.10 2.25 4.19
CA GLU A 56 -12.00 2.82 4.97
C GLU A 56 -12.42 3.14 6.40
N MET A 57 -11.50 2.97 7.33
CA MET A 57 -11.71 3.30 8.74
C MET A 57 -10.63 4.27 9.23
N THR A 58 -11.05 5.39 9.80
CA THR A 58 -10.13 6.37 10.39
C THR A 58 -10.47 6.61 11.85
N PHE A 59 -9.42 6.66 12.67
CA PHE A 59 -9.48 6.90 14.09
C PHE A 59 -8.97 8.31 14.37
N PHE A 60 -9.78 9.12 15.03
CA PHE A 60 -9.41 10.43 15.56
C PHE A 60 -9.21 10.25 17.06
N ASN A 61 -8.06 9.69 17.43
CA ASN A 61 -7.77 9.20 18.79
C ASN A 61 -6.91 10.14 19.64
N THR A 62 -6.58 11.33 19.13
CA THR A 62 -5.74 12.34 19.79
C THR A 62 -6.50 13.61 20.16
N GLU A 63 -7.83 13.62 20.05
CA GLU A 63 -8.69 14.80 20.30
C GLU A 63 -9.36 14.72 21.68
N PHE A 64 -8.59 14.95 22.75
CA PHE A 64 -9.11 14.94 24.12
C PHE A 64 -10.16 16.07 24.34
N PRO A 65 -11.29 15.81 25.04
CA PRO A 65 -11.68 14.55 25.69
C PRO A 65 -12.49 13.59 24.80
N CYS A 66 -12.82 13.96 23.57
CA CYS A 66 -13.76 13.24 22.70
C CYS A 66 -13.07 12.68 21.46
N ASN A 67 -12.63 11.43 21.56
CA ASN A 67 -12.15 10.69 20.40
C ASN A 67 -13.33 10.19 19.55
N THR A 68 -13.13 10.13 18.24
CA THR A 68 -14.16 9.63 17.29
C THR A 68 -13.58 8.63 16.31
N VAL A 69 -14.45 7.81 15.71
CA VAL A 69 -14.10 6.83 14.67
C VAL A 69 -15.09 6.99 13.53
N GLN A 70 -14.59 6.87 12.30
CA GLN A 70 -15.41 6.94 11.09
C GLN A 70 -15.13 5.74 10.21
N LEU A 71 -16.19 4.98 9.89
CA LEU A 71 -16.21 4.01 8.80
C LEU A 71 -16.85 4.68 7.59
N ARG A 72 -16.15 4.69 6.45
CA ARG A 72 -16.59 5.34 5.22
C ARG A 72 -16.80 4.30 4.12
N PRO A 73 -17.98 4.28 3.47
CA PRO A 73 -18.15 3.54 2.23
C PRO A 73 -17.35 4.19 1.08
N PRO A 74 -17.06 3.44 0.01
CA PRO A 74 -16.54 4.03 -1.21
C PRO A 74 -17.50 5.09 -1.78
N VAL A 75 -16.94 6.15 -2.34
CA VAL A 75 -17.69 7.23 -3.00
C VAL A 75 -17.48 7.23 -4.52
N LEU A 76 -16.52 6.44 -5.00
CA LEU A 76 -16.25 6.19 -6.42
C LEU A 76 -16.20 4.67 -6.66
N ASP A 77 -16.49 4.27 -7.89
CA ASP A 77 -16.22 2.90 -8.34
C ASP A 77 -14.71 2.68 -8.48
N PRO A 78 -14.17 1.49 -8.13
CA PRO A 78 -12.75 1.20 -8.32
C PRO A 78 -12.32 1.28 -9.78
N LEU A 79 -11.15 1.90 -10.01
CA LEU A 79 -10.51 1.86 -11.32
C LEU A 79 -10.21 0.42 -11.79
N PRO A 80 -10.35 0.13 -13.10
CA PRO A 80 -10.06 -1.19 -13.64
C PRO A 80 -8.64 -1.68 -13.28
N GLY A 81 -8.57 -2.91 -12.76
CA GLY A 81 -7.30 -3.55 -12.42
C GLY A 81 -6.75 -3.19 -11.03
N THR A 82 -7.36 -2.23 -10.32
CA THR A 82 -7.01 -1.95 -8.92
C THR A 82 -7.68 -2.95 -7.98
N LEU A 83 -7.07 -3.19 -6.83
CA LEU A 83 -7.64 -4.00 -5.76
C LEU A 83 -7.43 -3.30 -4.41
N PRO A 84 -8.35 -3.45 -3.44
CA PRO A 84 -8.04 -3.14 -2.05
C PRO A 84 -6.86 -3.99 -1.58
N GLU A 85 -5.97 -3.40 -0.79
CA GLU A 85 -4.76 -4.02 -0.25
C GLU A 85 -5.04 -5.36 0.44
N PRO A 86 -6.09 -5.52 1.27
CA PRO A 86 -6.39 -6.82 1.87
C PRO A 86 -6.63 -7.93 0.84
N GLU A 87 -7.21 -7.62 -0.32
CA GLU A 87 -7.43 -8.60 -1.38
C GLU A 87 -6.12 -8.93 -2.12
N ILE A 88 -5.24 -7.94 -2.34
CA ILE A 88 -3.87 -8.17 -2.85
C ILE A 88 -3.14 -9.15 -1.93
N TYR A 89 -3.21 -8.91 -0.61
CA TYR A 89 -2.48 -9.71 0.38
C TYR A 89 -3.08 -11.10 0.50
N ALA A 90 -4.41 -11.22 0.52
CA ALA A 90 -5.08 -12.51 0.55
C ALA A 90 -4.74 -13.37 -0.68
N ARG A 91 -4.72 -12.79 -1.88
CA ARG A 91 -4.32 -13.50 -3.11
C ARG A 91 -2.88 -13.97 -3.04
N LEU A 92 -1.97 -13.12 -2.56
CA LEU A 92 -0.57 -13.47 -2.38
C LEU A 92 -0.40 -14.64 -1.39
N LEU A 93 -1.03 -14.55 -0.22
CA LEU A 93 -0.98 -15.61 0.80
C LEU A 93 -1.54 -16.94 0.29
N ARG A 94 -2.64 -16.90 -0.47
CA ARG A 94 -3.22 -18.09 -1.12
C ARG A 94 -2.26 -18.68 -2.17
N ALA A 95 -1.67 -17.85 -3.02
CA ALA A 95 -0.73 -18.28 -4.05
C ALA A 95 0.55 -18.88 -3.45
N LEU A 96 1.00 -18.37 -2.31
CA LEU A 96 2.14 -18.91 -1.55
C LEU A 96 1.81 -20.21 -0.79
N GLY A 97 0.54 -20.61 -0.71
CA GLY A 97 0.13 -21.81 0.04
C GLY A 97 0.28 -21.67 1.56
N VAL A 98 0.42 -20.45 2.08
CA VAL A 98 0.60 -20.16 3.52
C VAL A 98 -0.70 -19.72 4.20
N TRP A 99 -1.79 -19.61 3.43
CA TRP A 99 -3.11 -19.34 3.98
C TRP A 99 -3.66 -20.58 4.70
N ILE A 100 -3.87 -20.47 6.02
CA ILE A 100 -4.59 -21.47 6.82
C ILE A 100 -5.99 -20.89 7.09
N PRO A 101 -7.06 -21.41 6.46
CA PRO A 101 -8.40 -21.04 6.86
C PRO A 101 -8.68 -21.56 8.27
N ASN A 102 -9.36 -20.74 9.09
CA ASN A 102 -9.97 -21.18 10.35
C ASN A 102 -11.21 -22.03 10.10
#